data_AF-A0A809R687-F1
#
_entry.id   AF-A0A809R687-F1
#
_cell.length_a   1.000
_cell.length_b   1.000
_cell.length_c   1.000
_cell.angle_alpha   90.00
_cell.angle_beta   90.00
_cell.angle_gamma   90.00
#
_symmetry.space_group_name_H-M   'P 1'
#
loop_
_entity.id
_entity.type
_entity.pdbx_description
1 polymer ?
#
loop_
_entity_poly.entity_id
_entity_poly.type
_entity_poly.pdbx_seq_one_letter_code
_entity_poly.pdbx_strand_id
1 'polypeptide(L)'
;MILRVPFELFAEALRKYGGENLAFLDPQDGEVVATAALKSIGGYVESFAAAPIEEVRHTLTELGFEVREGRWSSGGEEGPESRGAHIAAVAYKSRDAMPGIWVDAYPEPPTPALVLRRMYDEFVENGEVGEITFEHFIHAANPNVLVLAPDEIARFRKMNFDAVEESLGEEPGA
;
A
#
# COMPACT_ATOMS: atom_id res chain seq x y z
N MET A 1 -12.07 13.88 8.16
CA MET A 1 -12.68 13.10 9.26
C MET A 1 -13.04 11.72 8.73
N ILE A 2 -12.91 10.67 9.56
CA ILE A 2 -13.25 9.29 9.18
C ILE A 2 -14.29 8.78 10.17
N LEU A 3 -15.42 8.30 9.66
CA LEU A 3 -16.46 7.65 10.45
C LEU A 3 -16.40 6.14 10.19
N ARG A 4 -15.90 5.38 11.16
CA ARG A 4 -15.85 3.93 11.08
C ARG A 4 -17.13 3.31 11.64
N VAL A 5 -17.76 2.45 10.86
CA VAL A 5 -19.00 1.75 11.25
C VAL A 5 -18.95 0.29 10.80
N PRO A 6 -19.71 -0.61 11.44
CA PRO A 6 -20.02 -1.93 10.88
C PRO A 6 -20.68 -1.82 9.51
N PHE A 7 -20.48 -2.84 8.65
CA PHE A 7 -20.97 -2.83 7.27
C PHE A 7 -22.49 -2.77 7.19
N GLU A 8 -23.17 -3.41 8.13
CA GLU A 8 -24.62 -3.39 8.24
C GLU A 8 -25.17 -1.97 8.50
N LEU A 9 -24.35 -1.10 9.09
CA LEU A 9 -24.69 0.29 9.40
C LEU A 9 -24.16 1.27 8.36
N PHE A 10 -23.45 0.82 7.32
CA PHE A 10 -22.81 1.69 6.32
C PHE A 10 -23.81 2.59 5.61
N ALA A 11 -24.89 2.01 5.07
CA ALA A 11 -25.93 2.76 4.37
C ALA A 11 -26.72 3.69 5.31
N GLU A 12 -26.94 3.29 6.56
CA GLU A 12 -27.59 4.14 7.56
C GLU A 12 -26.71 5.34 7.92
N ALA A 13 -25.41 5.14 8.11
CA ALA A 13 -24.45 6.20 8.40
C ALA A 13 -24.45 7.24 7.27
N LEU A 14 -24.41 6.81 6.00
CA LEU A 14 -24.43 7.75 4.87
C LEU A 14 -25.72 8.55 4.80
N ARG A 15 -26.88 7.94 5.05
CA ARG A 15 -28.17 8.66 5.13
C ARG A 15 -28.20 9.67 6.27
N LYS A 16 -27.66 9.30 7.43
CA LYS A 16 -27.64 10.16 8.63
C LYS A 16 -26.70 11.36 8.47
N TYR A 17 -25.57 11.17 7.82
CA TYR A 17 -24.50 12.17 7.73
C TYR A 17 -24.38 12.81 6.33
N GLY A 18 -25.42 12.70 5.49
CA GLY A 18 -25.49 13.38 4.19
C GLY A 18 -24.41 12.95 3.21
N GLY A 19 -24.14 11.64 3.15
CA GLY A 19 -23.34 11.02 2.11
C GLY A 19 -24.13 10.81 0.81
N GLU A 20 -23.41 10.58 -0.29
CA GLU A 20 -24.02 10.21 -1.56
C GLU A 20 -24.20 8.70 -1.67
N ASN A 21 -25.09 8.27 -2.56
CA ASN A 21 -25.24 6.86 -2.92
C ASN A 21 -24.13 6.41 -3.89
N LEU A 22 -22.88 6.78 -3.60
CA LEU A 22 -21.68 6.36 -4.34
C LEU A 22 -20.71 5.74 -3.34
N ALA A 23 -20.45 4.45 -3.49
CA ALA A 23 -19.55 3.68 -2.66
C ALA A 23 -18.37 3.14 -3.47
N PHE A 24 -17.22 3.10 -2.83
CA PHE A 24 -15.98 2.53 -3.34
C PHE A 24 -15.65 1.26 -2.57
N LEU A 25 -15.40 0.19 -3.31
CA LEU A 25 -15.00 -1.10 -2.75
C LEU A 25 -13.54 -1.38 -3.10
N ASP A 26 -12.79 -1.67 -2.05
CA ASP A 26 -11.37 -2.00 -2.11
C ASP A 26 -11.18 -3.39 -1.48
N PRO A 27 -10.94 -4.44 -2.28
CA PRO A 27 -10.68 -5.77 -1.75
C PRO A 27 -9.30 -5.79 -1.07
N GLN A 28 -9.28 -6.23 0.18
CA GLN A 28 -8.09 -6.43 0.99
C GLN A 28 -7.98 -7.92 1.38
N ASP A 29 -6.87 -8.31 2.00
CA ASP A 29 -6.57 -9.72 2.33
C ASP A 29 -7.59 -10.34 3.31
N GLY A 30 -8.67 -10.91 2.78
CA GLY A 30 -9.73 -11.59 3.52
C GLY A 30 -10.94 -10.73 3.88
N GLU A 31 -10.97 -9.47 3.46
CA GLU A 31 -12.08 -8.54 3.72
C GLU A 31 -12.24 -7.54 2.57
N VAL A 32 -13.35 -6.83 2.55
CA VAL A 32 -13.61 -5.76 1.60
C VAL A 32 -13.81 -4.46 2.36
N VAL A 33 -13.04 -3.45 2.00
CA VAL A 33 -13.19 -2.11 2.57
C VAL A 33 -14.17 -1.33 1.72
N ALA A 34 -15.29 -0.93 2.32
CA ALA A 34 -16.28 -0.05 1.72
C ALA A 34 -16.09 1.38 2.22
N THR A 35 -16.00 2.33 1.30
CA THR A 35 -15.85 3.76 1.62
C THR A 35 -16.78 4.64 0.82
N ALA A 36 -17.23 5.75 1.40
CA ALA A 36 -18.08 6.72 0.72
C ALA A 36 -17.95 8.11 1.34
N ALA A 37 -18.01 9.14 0.50
CA ALA A 37 -17.82 10.53 0.91
C ALA A 37 -18.97 11.05 1.80
N LEU A 38 -18.61 11.83 2.82
CA LEU A 38 -19.53 12.61 3.65
C LEU A 38 -19.41 14.08 3.30
N LYS A 39 -20.03 14.50 2.19
CA LYS A 39 -19.91 15.87 1.66
C LYS A 39 -20.38 16.93 2.65
N SER A 40 -21.44 16.64 3.41
CA SER A 40 -22.07 17.62 4.30
C SER A 40 -21.19 18.02 5.50
N ILE A 41 -20.31 17.13 5.97
CA ILE A 41 -19.50 17.33 7.18
C ILE A 41 -17.98 17.26 6.93
N GLY A 42 -17.56 17.01 5.69
CA GLY A 42 -16.14 16.90 5.32
C GLY A 42 -15.48 15.65 5.88
N GLY A 43 -15.51 14.56 5.12
CA GLY A 43 -14.90 13.30 5.50
C GLY A 43 -15.42 12.13 4.67
N TYR A 44 -15.28 10.92 5.20
CA TYR A 44 -15.83 9.72 4.60
C TYR A 44 -16.23 8.68 5.66
N VAL A 45 -17.15 7.80 5.28
CA VAL A 45 -17.46 6.57 6.03
C VAL A 45 -16.52 5.48 5.57
N GLU A 46 -15.99 4.70 6.51
CA GLU A 46 -15.19 3.50 6.25
C GLU A 46 -15.83 2.32 6.96
N SER A 47 -15.93 1.19 6.27
CA SER A 47 -16.44 -0.06 6.83
C SER A 47 -15.69 -1.25 6.26
N PHE A 48 -15.65 -2.32 7.03
CA PHE A 48 -15.01 -3.58 6.67
C PHE A 48 -16.08 -4.66 6.58
N ALA A 49 -16.06 -5.44 5.50
CA ALA A 49 -16.97 -6.55 5.28
C ALA A 49 -16.17 -7.85 5.13
N ALA A 50 -16.43 -8.82 6.00
CA ALA A 50 -15.86 -10.16 5.94
C ALA A 50 -16.67 -11.06 4.97
N ALA A 51 -16.81 -10.60 3.72
CA ALA A 51 -17.54 -11.30 2.67
C ALA A 51 -16.86 -11.08 1.31
N PRO A 52 -17.07 -11.97 0.32
CA PRO A 52 -16.58 -11.78 -1.04
C PRO A 52 -17.05 -10.45 -1.65
N ILE A 53 -16.19 -9.80 -2.44
CA ILE A 53 -16.48 -8.49 -3.05
C ILE A 53 -17.77 -8.44 -3.85
N GLU A 54 -18.12 -9.55 -4.54
CA GLU A 54 -19.36 -9.62 -5.31
C GLU A 54 -20.61 -9.62 -4.42
N GLU A 55 -20.56 -10.23 -3.23
CA GLU A 55 -21.65 -10.19 -2.27
C GLU A 55 -21.82 -8.77 -1.70
N VAL A 56 -20.71 -8.15 -1.31
CA VAL A 56 -20.68 -6.77 -0.81
C VAL A 56 -21.22 -5.79 -1.86
N ARG A 57 -20.78 -5.94 -3.11
CA ARG A 57 -21.25 -5.16 -4.26
C ARG A 57 -22.74 -5.34 -4.50
N HIS A 58 -23.22 -6.58 -4.47
CA HIS A 58 -24.63 -6.89 -4.63
C HIS A 58 -25.47 -6.23 -3.52
N THR A 59 -25.09 -6.39 -2.25
CA THR A 59 -25.79 -5.78 -1.12
C THR A 59 -25.87 -4.26 -1.23
N LEU A 60 -24.78 -3.58 -1.58
CA LEU A 60 -24.79 -2.12 -1.75
C LEU A 60 -25.64 -1.69 -2.95
N THR A 61 -25.61 -2.44 -4.04
CA THR A 61 -26.42 -2.15 -5.24
C THR A 61 -27.92 -2.30 -4.94
N GLU A 62 -28.32 -3.33 -4.19
CA GLU A 62 -29.71 -3.50 -3.73
C GLU A 62 -30.17 -2.36 -2.81
N LEU A 63 -29.25 -1.77 -2.05
CA LEU A 63 -29.49 -0.59 -1.21
C LEU A 63 -29.49 0.73 -2.01
N GLY A 64 -29.31 0.66 -3.34
CA GLY A 64 -29.38 1.80 -4.25
C GLY A 64 -28.09 2.60 -4.39
N PHE A 65 -26.94 2.01 -4.05
CA PHE A 65 -25.63 2.62 -4.28
C PHE A 65 -25.11 2.33 -5.69
N GLU A 66 -24.51 3.34 -6.31
CA GLU A 66 -23.52 3.14 -7.36
C GLU A 66 -22.23 2.63 -6.69
N VAL A 67 -21.66 1.54 -7.21
CA VAL A 67 -20.48 0.91 -6.63
C VAL A 67 -19.31 0.94 -7.62
N ARG A 68 -18.19 1.53 -7.20
CA ARG A 68 -16.94 1.61 -7.96
C ARG A 68 -15.82 0.85 -7.26
N GLU A 69 -14.77 0.54 -8.00
CA GLU A 69 -13.54 -0.02 -7.44
C GLU A 69 -12.61 1.08 -6.94
N GLY A 70 -11.87 0.79 -5.87
CA GLY A 70 -10.96 1.72 -5.21
C GLY A 70 -11.46 2.13 -3.84
N ARG A 71 -10.98 3.27 -3.33
CA ARG A 71 -11.30 3.77 -2.00
C ARG A 71 -11.56 5.28 -2.05
N TRP A 72 -12.42 5.79 -1.19
CA TRP A 72 -12.46 7.21 -0.90
C TRP A 72 -11.58 7.51 0.32
N SER A 73 -10.69 8.50 0.20
CA SER A 73 -9.78 8.92 1.27
C SER A 73 -9.93 10.41 1.60
N SER A 74 -9.09 10.91 2.50
CA SER A 74 -9.06 12.34 2.81
C SER A 74 -8.60 13.21 1.63
N GLY A 75 -7.90 12.62 0.65
CA GLY A 75 -7.46 13.29 -0.58
C GLY A 75 -8.48 13.25 -1.73
N GLY A 76 -9.58 12.51 -1.57
CA GLY A 76 -10.59 12.29 -2.61
C GLY A 76 -10.71 10.81 -3.01
N GLU A 77 -11.12 10.58 -4.25
CA GLU A 77 -11.20 9.24 -4.84
C GLU A 77 -9.78 8.70 -5.13
N GLU A 78 -9.49 7.55 -4.55
CA GLU A 78 -8.30 6.75 -4.79
C GLU A 78 -8.69 5.56 -5.65
N GLY A 79 -8.15 5.50 -6.88
CA GLY A 79 -8.38 4.37 -7.76
C GLY A 79 -7.73 3.08 -7.24
N PRO A 80 -8.09 1.92 -7.82
CA PRO A 80 -7.48 0.63 -7.47
C PRO A 80 -5.96 0.56 -7.71
N GLU A 81 -5.38 1.58 -8.34
CA GLU A 81 -3.93 1.70 -8.59
C GLU A 81 -3.18 2.34 -7.41
N SER A 82 -3.86 2.90 -6.41
CA SER A 82 -3.20 3.50 -5.22
C SER A 82 -2.79 2.46 -4.16
N ARG A 83 -2.61 1.20 -4.55
CA ARG A 83 -2.41 -0.01 -3.71
C ARG A 83 -1.16 -0.02 -2.80
N GLY A 84 -0.47 1.11 -2.65
CA GLY A 84 0.78 1.25 -1.91
C GLY A 84 1.95 1.46 -2.86
N ALA A 85 3.09 1.83 -2.29
CA ALA A 85 4.31 2.06 -3.07
C ALA A 85 5.01 0.74 -3.38
N HIS A 86 5.54 0.63 -4.59
CA HIS A 86 6.56 -0.34 -4.93
C HIS A 86 7.85 0.06 -4.22
N ILE A 87 8.52 -0.89 -3.58
CA ILE A 87 9.80 -0.63 -2.90
C ILE A 87 10.91 -1.25 -3.74
N ALA A 88 11.81 -0.41 -4.25
CA ALA A 88 13.01 -0.88 -4.90
C ALA A 88 14.16 -0.91 -3.89
N ALA A 89 14.87 -2.03 -3.82
CA ALA A 89 16.06 -2.19 -3.00
C ALA A 89 17.24 -2.63 -3.87
N VAL A 90 18.37 -1.96 -3.72
CA VAL A 90 19.62 -2.27 -4.42
C VAL A 90 20.68 -2.65 -3.40
N ALA A 91 21.10 -3.91 -3.45
CA ALA A 91 22.28 -4.37 -2.74
C ALA A 91 23.50 -4.17 -3.63
N TYR A 92 24.54 -3.52 -3.13
CA TYR A 92 25.75 -3.23 -3.90
C TYR A 92 27.01 -3.45 -3.09
N LYS A 93 28.12 -3.68 -3.80
CA LYS A 93 29.45 -3.80 -3.20
C LYS A 93 29.93 -2.42 -2.77
N SER A 94 30.09 -2.23 -1.46
CA SER A 94 30.69 -1.04 -0.87
C SER A 94 32.18 -1.29 -0.57
N ARG A 95 32.89 -0.26 -0.11
CA ARG A 95 34.25 -0.39 0.45
C ARG A 95 34.24 -0.89 1.91
N ASP A 96 33.08 -0.89 2.54
CA ASP A 96 32.92 -1.30 3.93
C ASP A 96 32.87 -2.83 4.06
N ALA A 97 32.93 -3.31 5.30
CA ALA A 97 32.88 -4.75 5.60
C ALA A 97 31.54 -5.39 5.20
N MET A 98 30.47 -4.61 5.15
CA MET A 98 29.12 -5.05 4.81
C MET A 98 28.68 -4.44 3.48
N PRO A 99 27.88 -5.17 2.67
CA PRO A 99 27.33 -4.62 1.43
C PRO A 99 26.47 -3.39 1.72
N GLY A 100 26.53 -2.42 0.81
CA GLY A 100 25.66 -1.25 0.86
C GLY A 100 24.25 -1.61 0.42
N ILE A 101 23.27 -0.91 0.97
CA ILE A 101 21.87 -1.02 0.59
C ILE A 101 21.36 0.37 0.26
N TRP A 102 20.69 0.48 -0.88
CA TRP A 102 19.95 1.67 -1.28
C TRP A 102 18.47 1.29 -1.46
N VAL A 103 17.56 2.13 -0.98
CA VAL A 103 16.11 1.84 -1.00
C VAL A 103 15.34 3.08 -1.39
N ASP A 104 14.34 2.91 -2.27
CA ASP A 104 13.45 3.99 -2.69
C ASP A 104 12.05 3.48 -3.00
N ALA A 105 11.07 4.38 -2.98
CA ALA A 105 9.65 4.09 -3.11
C ALA A 105 9.07 4.70 -4.39
N TYR A 106 8.26 3.91 -5.11
CA TYR A 106 7.70 4.27 -6.40
C TYR A 106 6.18 4.07 -6.42
N PRO A 107 5.42 4.98 -7.06
CA PRO A 107 3.97 4.80 -7.19
C PRO A 107 3.62 3.64 -8.15
N GLU A 108 4.44 3.45 -9.19
CA GLU A 108 4.29 2.42 -10.22
C GLU A 108 5.52 1.50 -10.21
N PRO A 109 5.43 0.25 -10.72
CA PRO A 109 6.56 -0.68 -10.72
C PRO A 109 7.73 -0.12 -11.56
N PRO A 110 8.88 0.23 -10.95
CA PRO A 110 10.00 0.78 -11.69
C PRO A 110 10.76 -0.32 -12.45
N THR A 111 11.41 0.06 -13.55
CA THR A 111 12.36 -0.83 -14.21
C THR A 111 13.71 -0.84 -13.46
N PRO A 112 14.48 -1.94 -13.47
CA PRO A 112 15.79 -1.97 -12.85
C PRO A 112 16.74 -0.87 -13.34
N ALA A 113 16.66 -0.52 -14.63
CA ALA A 113 17.48 0.55 -15.20
C ALA A 113 17.14 1.92 -14.60
N LEU A 114 15.86 2.21 -14.37
CA LEU A 114 15.42 3.45 -13.72
C LEU A 114 15.89 3.52 -12.26
N VAL A 115 15.76 2.41 -11.52
CA VAL A 115 16.22 2.29 -10.13
C VAL A 115 17.72 2.56 -10.02
N LEU A 116 18.52 1.89 -10.86
CA LEU A 116 19.97 2.06 -10.88
C LEU A 116 20.36 3.49 -11.26
N ARG A 117 19.63 4.11 -12.19
CA ARG A 117 19.87 5.49 -12.59
C ARG A 117 19.62 6.46 -11.43
N ARG A 118 18.50 6.30 -10.74
CA ARG A 118 18.14 7.08 -9.54
C ARG A 118 19.21 6.95 -8.45
N MET A 119 19.64 5.72 -8.16
CA MET A 119 20.74 5.47 -7.22
C MET A 119 22.02 6.21 -7.63
N TYR A 120 22.42 6.15 -8.90
CA TYR A 120 23.61 6.87 -9.36
C TYR A 120 23.46 8.39 -9.23
N ASP A 121 22.32 8.94 -9.66
CA ASP A 121 22.06 10.38 -9.60
C ASP A 121 22.10 10.88 -8.13
N GLU A 122 21.52 10.12 -7.18
CA GLU A 122 21.58 10.45 -5.74
C GLU A 122 23.02 10.44 -5.19
N PHE A 123 23.83 9.45 -5.57
CA PHE A 123 25.23 9.38 -5.12
C PHE A 123 26.07 10.53 -5.70
N VAL A 124 25.76 10.99 -6.91
CA VAL A 124 26.39 12.19 -7.49
C VAL A 124 25.93 13.44 -6.75
N GLU A 125 24.64 13.58 -6.47
CA GLU A 125 24.07 14.71 -5.73
C GLU A 125 24.65 14.82 -4.31
N ASN A 126 24.89 13.70 -3.63
CA ASN A 126 25.52 13.66 -2.31
C ASN A 126 27.04 13.83 -2.34
N GLY A 127 27.66 13.85 -3.53
CA GLY A 127 29.11 13.92 -3.70
C GLY A 127 29.85 12.64 -3.30
N GLU A 128 29.15 11.52 -3.19
CA GLU A 128 29.69 10.19 -2.86
C GLU A 128 30.36 9.54 -4.08
N VAL A 129 29.96 9.95 -5.27
CA VAL A 129 30.51 9.52 -6.55
C VAL A 129 31.18 10.71 -7.26
N GLY A 130 32.46 10.55 -7.61
CA GLY A 130 33.20 11.54 -8.38
C GLY A 130 32.79 11.58 -9.86
N GLU A 131 33.63 12.15 -10.73
CA GLU A 131 33.38 12.26 -12.18
C GLU A 131 33.53 10.92 -12.94
N ILE A 132 32.83 9.86 -12.50
CA ILE A 132 32.75 8.59 -13.23
C ILE A 132 31.44 8.48 -13.99
N THR A 133 31.44 7.74 -15.09
CA THR A 133 30.21 7.50 -15.86
C THR A 133 29.29 6.53 -15.12
N PHE A 134 28.00 6.59 -15.44
CA PHE A 134 27.00 5.62 -14.97
C PHE A 134 27.43 4.17 -15.19
N GLU A 135 27.96 3.84 -16.37
CA GLU A 135 28.42 2.48 -16.69
C GLU A 135 29.56 2.01 -15.79
N HIS A 136 30.55 2.88 -15.54
CA HIS A 136 31.65 2.58 -14.62
C HIS A 136 31.17 2.43 -13.18
N PHE A 137 30.22 3.26 -12.75
CA PHE A 137 29.60 3.14 -11.44
C PHE A 137 28.92 1.79 -11.26
N ILE A 138 28.06 1.38 -12.20
CA ILE A 138 27.33 0.10 -12.11
C ILE A 138 28.28 -1.10 -12.14
N HIS A 139 29.31 -1.06 -12.99
CA HIS A 139 30.30 -2.13 -13.02
C HIS A 139 31.07 -2.25 -11.70
N ALA A 140 31.42 -1.13 -11.07
CA ALA A 140 32.12 -1.13 -9.79
C ALA A 140 31.21 -1.55 -8.62
N ALA A 141 29.97 -1.06 -8.61
CA ALA A 141 28.97 -1.35 -7.58
C ALA A 141 28.49 -2.80 -7.62
N ASN A 142 28.52 -3.45 -8.81
CA ASN A 142 28.03 -4.80 -9.05
C ASN A 142 26.65 -5.05 -8.37
N PRO A 143 25.62 -4.26 -8.72
CA PRO A 143 24.37 -4.20 -7.98
C PRO A 143 23.47 -5.41 -8.25
N ASN A 144 22.69 -5.78 -7.23
CA ASN A 144 21.52 -6.63 -7.36
C ASN A 144 20.27 -5.82 -7.02
N VAL A 145 19.29 -5.80 -7.93
CA VAL A 145 18.07 -4.99 -7.80
C VAL A 145 16.88 -5.91 -7.53
N LEU A 146 16.13 -5.59 -6.48
CA LEU A 146 14.85 -6.20 -6.18
C LEU A 146 13.77 -5.11 -6.16
N VAL A 147 12.61 -5.40 -6.74
CA VAL A 147 11.43 -4.53 -6.67
C VAL A 147 10.32 -5.34 -6.03
N LEU A 148 9.80 -4.84 -4.92
CA LEU A 148 8.71 -5.45 -4.18
C LEU A 148 7.41 -4.73 -4.52
N ALA A 149 6.41 -5.49 -4.94
CA ALA A 149 5.07 -5.00 -5.13
C ALA A 149 4.36 -4.80 -3.78
N PRO A 150 3.35 -3.91 -3.70
CA PRO A 150 2.63 -3.68 -2.46
C PRO A 150 1.98 -4.92 -1.85
N ASP A 151 1.48 -5.85 -2.68
CA ASP A 151 0.89 -7.11 -2.24
C ASP A 151 1.94 -8.06 -1.63
N GLU A 152 3.16 -8.08 -2.17
CA GLU A 152 4.28 -8.85 -1.60
C GLU A 152 4.68 -8.34 -0.22
N ILE A 153 4.68 -7.01 -0.05
CA ILE A 153 4.96 -6.36 1.23
C ILE A 153 3.84 -6.67 2.23
N ALA A 154 2.58 -6.61 1.80
CA ALA A 154 1.42 -6.94 2.63
C ALA A 154 1.46 -8.40 3.11
N ARG A 155 1.75 -9.35 2.21
CA ARG A 155 1.90 -10.78 2.55
C ARG A 155 3.00 -11.01 3.58
N PHE A 156 4.16 -10.36 3.41
CA PHE A 156 5.26 -10.49 4.36
C PHE A 156 4.89 -9.96 5.76
N ARG A 157 4.13 -8.86 5.84
CA ARG A 157 3.64 -8.33 7.12
C ARG A 157 2.74 -9.35 7.81
N LYS A 158 1.77 -9.92 7.09
CA LYS A 158 0.84 -10.92 7.63
C LYS A 158 1.58 -12.13 8.23
N MET A 159 2.50 -12.72 7.47
CA MET A 159 3.29 -13.88 7.93
C MET A 159 4.12 -13.60 9.20
N ASN A 160 4.71 -12.41 9.32
CA ASN A 160 5.51 -12.10 10.50
C ASN A 160 4.66 -11.70 11.71
N PHE A 161 3.49 -11.09 11.52
CA PHE A 161 2.59 -10.79 12.62
C PHE A 161 1.98 -12.09 13.19
N ASP A 162 1.55 -13.02 12.34
CA ASP A 162 1.04 -14.32 12.78
C ASP A 162 2.10 -15.11 13.58
N ALA A 163 3.36 -15.08 13.13
CA ALA A 163 4.47 -15.72 13.84
C ALA A 163 4.79 -15.08 15.21
N VAL A 164 4.57 -13.78 15.36
CA VAL A 164 4.75 -13.07 16.65
C VAL A 164 3.60 -13.40 17.59
N GLU A 165 2.36 -13.50 17.12
CA GLU A 165 1.21 -13.91 17.94
C GLU A 165 1.33 -15.35 18.44
N GLU A 166 1.80 -16.28 17.60
CA GLU A 166 2.11 -17.66 18.04
C GLU A 166 3.19 -17.69 19.13
N SER A 167 4.21 -16.83 19.04
CA SER A 167 5.29 -16.77 20.04
C SER A 167 4.87 -16.15 21.38
N LEU A 168 3.80 -15.34 21.40
CA LEU A 168 3.26 -14.72 22.61
C LEU A 168 2.12 -15.55 23.25
N GLY A 169 1.59 -16.56 22.54
CA GLY A 169 0.59 -17.50 23.04
C GLY A 169 1.17 -18.66 23.88
N GLU A 170 2.50 -18.86 23.86
CA GLU A 170 3.19 -19.82 24.71
C GLU A 170 3.74 -19.15 25.97
N GLU A 171 2.87 -18.73 26.90
CA GLU A 171 3.29 -18.71 28.30
C GLU A 171 3.23 -20.15 28.84
N PRO A 172 4.36 -20.80 29.18
CA PRO A 172 4.31 -22.04 29.91
C PRO A 172 3.81 -21.71 31.32
N GLY A 173 2.56 -22.06 31.59
CA GLY A 173 2.03 -22.11 32.94
C GLY A 173 2.95 -22.98 33.81
N ALA A 174 3.64 -22.33 34.75
CA ALA A 174 4.36 -22.93 35.86
C ALA A 174 3.72 -22.47 37.17
#